data_AF-A0A1A8I838-F1
#
_entry.id   AF-A0A1A8I838-F1
#
_cell.length_a   1.000
_cell.length_b   1.000
_cell.length_c   1.000
_cell.angle_alpha   90.00
_cell.angle_beta   90.00
_cell.angle_gamma   90.00
#
_symmetry.space_group_name_H-M   'P 1'
#
loop_
_entity.id
_entity.type
_entity.pdbx_description
1 polymer ?
#
loop_
_entity_poly.entity_id
_entity_poly.type
_entity_poly.pdbx_seq_one_letter_code
_entity_poly.pdbx_strand_id
1 'polypeptide(L)'
;MSAGCCPLGWEMLESSCYYFSKIPLSWHEARDWCNGHESHLVILMRDEEWDFVTRMAGGTFFWVGLTDEKSGRWEWVNQTPYVMNRRRWRPGQP
;
A
#
# COMPACT_ATOMS: atom_id res chain seq x y z
N MET A 1 1.66 26.35 12.16
CA MET A 1 1.89 25.22 11.24
C MET A 1 1.08 24.08 11.78
N SER A 2 -0.06 23.75 11.16
CA SER A 2 -0.87 22.62 11.61
C SER A 2 -0.07 21.36 11.31
N ALA A 3 0.38 20.65 12.36
CA ALA A 3 0.80 19.27 12.19
C ALA A 3 -0.40 18.54 11.57
N GLY A 4 -0.23 17.91 10.42
CA GLY A 4 -1.26 17.00 9.93
C GLY A 4 -1.50 15.96 11.03
N CYS A 5 -2.76 15.70 11.37
CA CYS A 5 -3.09 14.63 12.30
C CYS A 5 -3.58 13.44 11.48
N CYS A 6 -2.94 12.29 11.65
CA CYS A 6 -3.52 11.03 11.21
C CYS A 6 -4.49 10.49 12.27
N PRO A 7 -5.49 9.68 11.88
CA PRO A 7 -6.31 8.97 12.84
C PRO A 7 -5.47 8.11 13.79
N LEU A 8 -5.99 7.80 14.97
CA LEU A 8 -5.28 6.97 15.94
C LEU A 8 -4.91 5.61 15.32
N GLY A 9 -3.64 5.21 15.43
CA GLY A 9 -3.13 3.95 14.87
C GLY A 9 -2.73 4.03 13.39
N TRP A 10 -2.73 5.22 12.80
CA TRP A 10 -2.21 5.48 11.46
C TRP A 10 -0.91 6.27 11.55
N GLU A 11 0.02 5.93 10.66
CA GLU A 11 1.36 6.51 10.62
C GLU A 11 1.43 7.57 9.53
N MET A 12 2.04 8.72 9.82
CA MET A 12 2.14 9.83 8.89
C MET A 12 3.42 9.74 8.04
N LEU A 13 3.27 9.92 6.73
CA LEU A 13 4.36 10.29 5.83
C LEU A 13 3.87 11.44 4.95
N GLU A 14 4.55 12.59 5.05
CA GLU A 14 4.17 13.84 4.37
C GLU A 14 2.70 14.23 4.66
N SER A 15 1.84 14.24 3.64
CA SER A 15 0.42 14.57 3.72
C SER A 15 -0.49 13.34 3.74
N SER A 16 0.08 12.13 3.85
CA SER A 16 -0.64 10.86 3.76
C SER A 16 -0.56 10.09 5.07
N CYS A 17 -1.60 9.31 5.35
CA CYS A 17 -1.70 8.44 6.52
C CYS A 17 -1.71 6.98 6.08
N TYR A 18 -0.98 6.13 6.78
CA TYR A 18 -0.77 4.72 6.44
C TYR A 18 -1.20 3.84 7.61
N TYR A 19 -2.05 2.86 7.34
CA TYR A 19 -2.46 1.87 8.32
C TYR A 19 -1.84 0.51 8.03
N PHE A 20 -1.13 -0.03 9.02
CA PHE A 20 -0.55 -1.37 8.97
C PHE A 20 -1.51 -2.33 9.68
N SER A 21 -2.16 -3.21 8.92
CA SER A 21 -3.22 -4.07 9.45
C SER A 21 -2.68 -5.07 10.48
N LYS A 22 -3.37 -5.18 11.62
CA LYS A 22 -3.04 -6.17 12.67
C LYS A 22 -3.67 -7.54 12.43
N ILE A 23 -4.67 -7.59 11.55
CA ILE A 23 -5.44 -8.78 11.23
C ILE A 23 -5.10 -9.18 9.78
N PRO A 24 -4.72 -10.44 9.54
CA PRO A 24 -4.52 -10.95 8.18
C PRO A 24 -5.88 -11.08 7.49
N LEU A 25 -5.95 -10.56 6.27
CA LEU A 25 -7.14 -10.58 5.42
C LEU A 25 -6.73 -11.08 4.02
N SER A 26 -7.69 -11.58 3.24
CA SER A 26 -7.49 -11.71 1.79
C SER A 26 -7.30 -10.33 1.16
N TRP A 27 -6.76 -10.28 -0.07
CA TRP A 27 -6.56 -9.00 -0.76
C TRP A 27 -7.89 -8.25 -0.96
N HIS A 28 -8.97 -8.96 -1.28
CA HIS A 28 -10.31 -8.38 -1.42
C HIS A 28 -10.87 -7.82 -0.11
N GLU A 29 -10.79 -8.58 0.98
CA GLU A 29 -11.24 -8.12 2.30
C GLU A 29 -10.42 -6.91 2.77
N ALA A 30 -9.11 -6.90 2.53
CA ALA A 30 -8.25 -5.77 2.87
C ALA A 30 -8.62 -4.51 2.05
N ARG A 31 -8.90 -4.67 0.74
CA ARG A 31 -9.37 -3.59 -0.13
C ARG A 31 -10.68 -3.01 0.38
N ASP A 32 -11.65 -3.87 0.68
CA ASP A 32 -12.97 -3.43 1.12
C ASP A 32 -12.91 -2.79 2.51
N TRP A 33 -12.06 -3.30 3.41
CA TRP A 33 -11.78 -2.66 4.70
C TRP A 33 -11.21 -1.25 4.52
N CYS A 34 -10.20 -1.07 3.66
CA CYS A 34 -9.63 0.25 3.39
C CYS A 34 -10.69 1.21 2.84
N ASN A 35 -11.48 0.77 1.85
CA ASN A 35 -12.57 1.58 1.27
C ASN A 35 -13.61 2.00 2.32
N GLY A 36 -13.94 1.09 3.24
CA GLY A 36 -14.85 1.37 4.37
C GLY A 36 -14.31 2.37 5.40
N HIS A 37 -13.01 2.68 5.36
CA HIS A 37 -12.34 3.65 6.24
C HIS A 37 -11.88 4.89 5.46
N GLU A 38 -12.59 5.24 4.38
CA GLU A 38 -12.28 6.41 3.54
C GLU A 38 -10.82 6.43 3.04
N SER A 39 -10.29 5.23 2.77
CA SER A 39 -8.92 5.01 2.33
C SER A 39 -8.86 3.98 1.21
N HIS A 40 -7.66 3.61 0.77
CA HIS A 40 -7.44 2.55 -0.20
C HIS A 40 -6.20 1.73 0.20
N LEU A 41 -6.10 0.50 -0.32
CA LEU A 41 -4.84 -0.24 -0.23
C LEU A 41 -3.70 0.61 -0.81
N VAL A 42 -2.54 0.57 -0.15
CA VAL A 42 -1.47 1.54 -0.42
C VAL A 42 -1.01 1.50 -1.88
N ILE A 43 -0.81 2.67 -2.45
CA ILE A 43 -0.24 2.89 -3.78
C ILE A 43 1.14 3.46 -3.58
N LEU A 44 2.15 2.88 -4.23
CA LEU A 44 3.56 3.24 -4.02
C LEU A 44 4.15 3.80 -5.31
N MET A 45 4.16 5.13 -5.42
CA MET A 45 4.60 5.84 -6.63
C MET A 45 6.01 6.41 -6.48
N ARG A 46 6.43 6.71 -5.24
CA ARG A 46 7.70 7.39 -4.95
C ARG A 46 8.61 6.52 -4.10
N ASP A 47 9.92 6.72 -4.24
CA ASP A 47 10.92 5.90 -3.54
C ASP A 47 10.81 6.07 -2.02
N GLU A 48 10.45 7.27 -1.56
CA GLU A 48 10.24 7.57 -0.14
C GLU A 48 9.08 6.76 0.46
N GLU A 49 8.02 6.53 -0.32
CA GLU A 49 6.87 5.72 0.12
C GLU A 49 7.27 4.25 0.27
N TRP A 50 8.01 3.72 -0.72
CA TRP A 50 8.54 2.36 -0.66
C TRP A 50 9.45 2.16 0.54
N ASP A 51 10.36 3.09 0.80
CA ASP A 51 11.32 2.98 1.89
C ASP A 51 10.61 3.09 3.25
N PHE A 52 9.63 3.99 3.36
CA PHE A 52 8.79 4.10 4.54
C PHE A 52 8.01 2.82 4.82
N VAL A 53 7.23 2.31 3.86
CA VAL A 53 6.39 1.11 4.10
C VAL A 53 7.23 -0.14 4.35
N THR A 54 8.37 -0.28 3.67
CA THR A 54 9.27 -1.43 3.87
C THR A 54 9.88 -1.42 5.28
N ARG A 55 10.29 -0.24 5.76
CA ARG A 55 10.82 -0.07 7.11
C ARG A 55 9.76 -0.35 8.16
N MET A 56 8.57 0.21 8.00
CA MET A 56 7.46 0.02 8.95
C MET A 56 6.93 -1.42 8.96
N ALA A 57 6.96 -2.11 7.82
CA ALA A 57 6.56 -3.51 7.73
C ALA A 57 7.48 -4.45 8.54
N GLY A 58 8.74 -4.07 8.77
CA GLY A 58 9.63 -4.79 9.68
C GLY A 58 9.87 -6.26 9.30
N GLY A 59 9.76 -6.59 8.01
CA GLY A 59 9.87 -7.97 7.51
C GLY A 59 8.56 -8.78 7.48
N THR A 60 7.46 -8.20 7.96
CA THR A 60 6.11 -8.77 7.82
C THR A 60 5.55 -8.49 6.43
N PHE A 61 4.72 -9.40 5.91
CA PHE A 61 4.04 -9.23 4.63
C PHE A 61 2.70 -8.51 4.81
N PHE A 62 2.45 -7.53 3.95
CA PHE A 62 1.19 -6.78 3.88
C PHE A 62 0.70 -6.72 2.45
N TRP A 63 -0.62 -6.69 2.29
CA TRP A 63 -1.20 -6.38 0.99
C TRP A 63 -0.97 -4.92 0.63
N VAL A 64 -0.64 -4.70 -0.64
CA VAL A 64 -0.59 -3.38 -1.27
C VAL A 64 -1.67 -3.30 -2.34
N GLY A 65 -1.95 -2.10 -2.83
CA GLY A 65 -2.99 -1.86 -3.83
C GLY A 65 -2.63 -2.32 -5.24
N LEU A 66 -1.63 -3.18 -5.42
CA LEU A 66 -1.18 -3.65 -6.72
C LEU A 66 -1.85 -4.99 -7.03
N THR A 67 -2.51 -5.10 -8.19
CA THR A 67 -3.19 -6.32 -8.65
C THR A 67 -3.13 -6.44 -10.17
N ASP A 68 -3.19 -7.66 -10.69
CA ASP A 68 -3.34 -7.95 -12.12
C ASP A 68 -4.68 -8.64 -12.46
N GLU A 69 -5.54 -8.89 -11.47
CA GLU A 69 -6.76 -9.71 -11.62
C GLU A 69 -7.78 -9.11 -12.60
N LYS A 70 -7.81 -7.78 -12.76
CA LYS A 70 -8.82 -7.09 -13.58
C LYS A 70 -8.50 -7.08 -15.07
N SER A 71 -7.25 -6.78 -15.42
CA SER A 71 -6.82 -6.54 -16.80
C SER A 71 -5.77 -7.54 -17.30
N GLY A 72 -5.31 -8.45 -16.43
CA GLY A 72 -4.16 -9.31 -16.69
C GLY A 72 -2.83 -8.53 -16.71
N ARG A 73 -2.85 -7.26 -16.27
CA ARG A 73 -1.69 -6.37 -16.17
C ARG A 73 -1.67 -5.74 -14.80
N TRP A 74 -0.48 -5.64 -14.24
CA TRP A 74 -0.29 -4.99 -12.94
C TRP A 74 -0.75 -3.53 -12.97
N GLU A 75 -1.73 -3.23 -12.13
CA GLU A 75 -2.34 -1.92 -11.95
C GLU A 75 -2.59 -1.64 -10.46
N TRP A 76 -2.50 -0.37 -10.09
CA TRP A 76 -2.85 0.07 -8.75
C TRP A 76 -4.38 0.19 -8.62
N VAL A 77 -4.91 0.12 -7.39
CA VAL A 77 -6.35 0.24 -7.10
C VAL A 77 -6.99 1.54 -7.61
N ASN A 78 -6.21 2.59 -7.86
CA ASN A 78 -6.68 3.83 -8.51
C ASN A 78 -6.62 3.79 -10.05
N GLN A 79 -6.46 2.61 -10.64
CA GLN A 79 -6.37 2.36 -12.10
C GLN A 79 -5.09 2.89 -12.75
N THR A 80 -4.08 3.29 -11.97
CA THR A 80 -2.78 3.69 -12.51
C THR A 80 -2.00 2.44 -12.94
N PRO A 81 -1.57 2.33 -14.21
CA PRO A 81 -0.74 1.21 -14.65
C PRO A 81 0.60 1.17 -13.89
N TYR A 82 1.02 -0.02 -13.48
CA TYR A 82 2.32 -0.19 -12.83
C TYR A 82 3.43 -0.40 -13.86
N VAL A 83 4.50 0.38 -13.74
CA VAL A 83 5.73 0.19 -14.52
C VAL A 83 6.64 -0.75 -13.76
N MET A 84 6.96 -1.89 -14.37
CA MET A 84 7.79 -2.92 -13.73
C MET A 84 9.14 -2.39 -13.27
N ASN A 85 9.37 -2.43 -11.96
CA ASN A 85 10.64 -2.10 -11.35
C ASN A 85 11.20 -3.29 -10.58
N ARG A 86 12.13 -4.04 -11.20
CA ARG A 86 12.74 -5.25 -10.61
C ARG A 86 13.41 -5.06 -9.26
N ARG A 87 13.77 -3.82 -8.89
CA ARG A 87 14.37 -3.52 -7.57
C ARG A 87 13.35 -3.63 -6.42
N ARG A 88 12.06 -3.50 -6.71
CA ARG A 88 10.97 -3.56 -5.72
C ARG A 88 10.38 -4.97 -5.55
N TRP A 89 10.81 -5.92 -6.38
CA TRP A 89 10.37 -7.31 -6.34
C TRP A 89 11.45 -8.22 -5.73
N ARG A 90 11.02 -9.29 -5.06
CA ARG A 90 11.94 -10.35 -4.63
C ARG A 90 12.45 -11.13 -5.85
N PRO A 91 13.64 -11.77 -5.77
CA PRO A 91 14.12 -12.64 -6.85
C PRO A 91 13.08 -13.71 -7.20
N GLY A 92 12.79 -13.86 -8.50
CA GLY A 92 11.78 -14.81 -9.00
C GLY A 92 10.34 -14.29 -8.99
N GLN A 93 10.13 -13.00 -8.71
CA GLN A 93 8.82 -12.33 -8.80
C GLN A 93 8.76 -11.31 -9.98
N PRO A 94 7.57 -10.86 -10.42
CA PRO A 94 6.24 -11.31 -9.98
C PRO A 94 6.06 -12.83 -10.17
#